data_AF-A0A7V6QKJ7-F1
#
_entry.id   AF-A0A7V6QKJ7-F1
#
_cell.length_a   1.000
_cell.length_b   1.000
_cell.length_c   1.000
_cell.angle_alpha   90.00
_cell.angle_beta   90.00
_cell.angle_gamma   90.00
#
_symmetry.space_group_name_H-M   'P 1'
#
loop_
_entity.id
_entity.type
_entity.pdbx_description
1 polymer ?
#
loop_
_entity_poly.entity_id
_entity_poly.type
_entity_poly.pdbx_seq_one_letter_code
_entity_poly.pdbx_strand_id
1 'polypeptide(L)'
;MFSDQYPTFQRGRVLKSTMLENLRDYPRNFTELYFQDYSDGIMTGAMISVDESFLTISKGIVKYNGRLYMLEKDVQLPYVATGKETLVKIKFHNEQPQPDFIAYETTVFLEESRSIQRDELELGRFKMKEGAMLRTKHTDFYDFATEYNTVNYIHCEFAGMETSTLHPLL
;
A
#
# COMPACT_ATOMS: atom_id res chain seq x y z
N MET A 1 20.73 25.36 2.94
CA MET A 1 21.39 25.57 1.63
C MET A 1 20.95 24.43 0.74
N PHE A 2 20.41 24.68 -0.45
CA PHE A 2 20.06 23.63 -1.41
C PHE A 2 21.34 23.17 -2.14
N SER A 3 21.52 21.87 -2.34
CA SER A 3 22.69 21.30 -3.00
C SER A 3 22.32 20.04 -3.77
N ASP A 4 22.92 19.85 -4.94
CA ASP A 4 22.83 18.62 -5.74
C ASP A 4 24.24 18.08 -5.95
N GLN A 5 24.43 16.80 -5.66
CA GLN A 5 25.72 16.11 -5.75
C GLN A 5 25.51 14.75 -6.39
N TYR A 6 26.26 14.48 -7.46
CA TYR A 6 26.26 13.21 -8.16
C TYR A 6 27.71 12.71 -8.36
N PRO A 7 27.96 11.39 -8.22
CA PRO A 7 29.29 10.83 -8.40
C PRO A 7 29.71 10.86 -9.88
N THR A 8 30.97 11.21 -10.12
CA THR A 8 31.57 11.17 -11.45
C THR A 8 32.40 9.90 -11.63
N PHE A 9 31.93 8.99 -12.48
CA PHE A 9 32.64 7.75 -12.82
C PHE A 9 33.50 7.97 -14.07
N GLN A 10 34.82 8.01 -13.89
CA GLN A 10 35.79 8.17 -14.97
C GLN A 10 36.89 7.12 -14.87
N ARG A 11 37.40 6.69 -16.04
CA ARG A 11 38.50 5.74 -16.12
C ARG A 11 39.72 6.27 -15.36
N GLY A 12 40.33 5.42 -14.53
CA GLY A 12 41.50 5.78 -13.72
C GLY A 12 41.18 6.50 -12.39
N ARG A 13 39.91 6.78 -12.09
CA ARG A 13 39.49 7.31 -10.78
C ARG A 13 39.15 6.16 -9.83
N VAL A 14 39.49 6.33 -8.55
CA VAL A 14 39.17 5.38 -7.48
C VAL A 14 37.72 5.55 -7.05
N LEU A 15 36.99 4.45 -6.97
CA LEU A 15 35.65 4.39 -6.39
C LEU A 15 35.75 4.59 -4.87
N LYS A 16 35.10 5.65 -4.35
CA LYS A 16 35.09 5.96 -2.91
C LYS A 16 33.78 5.49 -2.29
N SER A 17 33.81 5.13 -1.00
CA SER A 17 32.59 4.76 -0.26
C SER A 17 31.54 5.87 -0.32
N THR A 18 31.97 7.13 -0.22
CA THR A 18 31.09 8.31 -0.31
C THR A 18 30.31 8.41 -1.62
N MET A 19 30.83 7.85 -2.72
CA MET A 19 30.08 7.78 -3.99
C MET A 19 28.94 6.77 -3.91
N LEU A 20 29.18 5.61 -3.26
CA LEU A 20 28.16 4.59 -3.06
C LEU A 20 27.12 5.02 -2.02
N GLU A 21 27.56 5.70 -0.95
CA GLU A 21 26.68 6.33 0.03
C GLU A 21 25.75 7.34 -0.64
N ASN A 22 26.26 8.22 -1.50
CA ASN A 22 25.42 9.14 -2.28
C ASN A 22 24.39 8.40 -3.16
N LEU A 23 24.81 7.36 -3.89
CA LEU A 23 23.88 6.56 -4.72
C LEU A 23 22.81 5.83 -3.90
N ARG A 24 23.14 5.39 -2.68
CA ARG A 24 22.21 4.71 -1.77
C ARG A 24 21.24 5.68 -1.11
N ASP A 25 21.75 6.82 -0.63
CA ASP A 25 21.02 7.74 0.23
C ASP A 25 20.19 8.75 -0.57
N TYR A 26 20.65 9.17 -1.75
CA TYR A 26 19.92 10.11 -2.60
C TYR A 26 18.46 9.69 -2.90
N PRO A 27 18.17 8.48 -3.41
CA PRO A 27 16.79 8.10 -3.72
C PRO A 27 15.91 8.03 -2.46
N ARG A 28 16.46 7.56 -1.33
CA ARG A 28 15.74 7.49 -0.05
C ARG A 28 15.40 8.89 0.45
N ASN A 29 16.40 9.76 0.53
CA ASN A 29 16.24 11.15 0.97
C ASN A 29 15.29 11.93 0.06
N PHE A 30 15.39 11.75 -1.27
CA PHE A 30 14.47 12.37 -2.21
C PHE A 30 13.03 11.95 -1.92
N THR A 31 12.75 10.65 -1.78
CA THR A 31 11.39 10.17 -1.49
C THR A 31 10.89 10.61 -0.13
N GLU A 32 11.73 10.61 0.91
CA GLU A 32 11.37 11.07 2.25
C GLU A 32 11.01 12.55 2.24
N LEU A 33 11.82 13.41 1.61
CA LEU A 33 11.56 14.84 1.51
C LEU A 33 10.36 15.15 0.61
N TYR A 34 10.21 14.45 -0.52
CA TYR A 34 9.13 14.71 -1.46
C TYR A 34 7.75 14.37 -0.89
N PHE A 35 7.66 13.33 -0.06
CA PHE A 35 6.41 12.89 0.58
C PHE A 35 6.36 13.20 2.09
N GLN A 36 7.22 14.08 2.60
CA GLN A 36 7.30 14.38 4.04
C GLN A 36 5.97 14.90 4.59
N ASP A 37 5.28 15.72 3.79
CA ASP A 37 4.02 16.36 4.16
C ASP A 37 2.80 15.50 3.80
N TYR A 38 2.98 14.29 3.24
CA TYR A 38 1.86 13.41 2.91
C TYR A 38 1.41 12.62 4.14
N SER A 39 0.12 12.34 4.24
CA SER A 39 -0.43 11.41 5.22
C SER A 39 -0.01 9.97 4.92
N ASP A 40 -0.39 9.04 5.80
CA ASP A 40 -0.35 7.63 5.48
C ASP A 40 -1.51 7.25 4.55
N GLY A 41 -1.37 6.14 3.83
CA GLY A 41 -2.36 5.66 2.87
C GLY A 41 -1.76 5.12 1.57
N ILE A 42 -2.64 4.80 0.62
CA ILE A 42 -2.26 4.36 -0.72
C ILE A 42 -1.74 5.55 -1.52
N MET A 43 -0.52 5.43 -2.06
CA MET A 43 0.06 6.45 -2.95
C MET A 43 -0.37 6.21 -4.39
N THR A 44 -0.29 4.96 -4.85
CA THR A 44 -0.65 4.54 -6.21
C THR A 44 -0.74 3.02 -6.29
N GLY A 45 -1.55 2.48 -7.21
CA GLY A 45 -1.76 1.04 -7.31
C GLY A 45 -2.41 0.46 -6.05
N ALA A 46 -2.02 -0.76 -5.64
CA ALA A 46 -2.63 -1.46 -4.50
C ALA A 46 -4.15 -1.59 -4.61
N MET A 47 -4.64 -1.73 -5.85
CA MET A 47 -6.08 -1.77 -6.15
C MET A 47 -6.59 -3.18 -6.03
N ILE A 48 -7.83 -3.32 -5.56
CA ILE A 48 -8.50 -4.61 -5.46
C ILE A 48 -9.18 -4.95 -6.78
N SER A 49 -8.86 -6.12 -7.33
CA SER A 49 -9.67 -6.81 -8.35
C SER A 49 -10.12 -8.16 -7.83
N VAL A 50 -11.24 -8.66 -8.33
CA VAL A 50 -11.85 -9.90 -7.83
C VAL A 50 -12.19 -10.81 -9.00
N ASP A 51 -11.84 -12.08 -8.82
CA ASP A 51 -12.25 -13.18 -9.69
C ASP A 51 -13.16 -14.12 -8.87
N GLU A 52 -13.52 -15.29 -9.42
CA GLU A 52 -14.48 -16.20 -8.78
C GLU A 52 -14.06 -16.66 -7.38
N SER A 53 -12.76 -16.92 -7.17
CA SER A 53 -12.23 -17.52 -5.93
C SER A 53 -11.14 -16.69 -5.25
N PHE A 54 -10.61 -15.68 -5.95
CA PHE A 54 -9.46 -14.90 -5.50
C PHE A 54 -9.72 -13.40 -5.56
N LEU A 55 -9.27 -12.73 -4.52
CA LEU A 55 -9.10 -11.29 -4.47
C LEU A 55 -7.64 -10.99 -4.79
N THR A 56 -7.40 -10.17 -5.80
CA THR A 56 -6.06 -9.75 -6.21
C THR A 56 -5.82 -8.31 -5.80
N ILE A 57 -4.68 -8.05 -5.20
CA ILE A 57 -4.18 -6.70 -4.93
C ILE A 57 -3.08 -6.42 -5.93
N SER A 58 -3.30 -5.43 -6.79
CA SER A 58 -2.32 -5.08 -7.82
C SER A 58 -1.06 -4.50 -7.18
N LYS A 59 0.08 -4.63 -7.87
CA LYS A 59 1.30 -3.88 -7.54
C LYS A 59 1.02 -2.40 -7.27
N GLY A 60 1.79 -1.79 -6.38
CA GLY A 60 1.53 -0.43 -5.91
C GLY A 60 2.48 0.04 -4.82
N ILE A 61 2.22 1.24 -4.33
CA ILE A 61 2.99 1.90 -3.29
C ILE A 61 2.03 2.40 -2.21
N VAL A 62 2.34 2.11 -0.96
CA VAL A 62 1.65 2.69 0.21
C VAL A 62 2.66 3.44 1.07
N LYS A 63 2.19 4.51 1.73
CA LYS A 63 2.96 5.25 2.73
C LYS A 63 2.43 4.92 4.11
N TYR A 64 3.34 4.62 5.03
CA TYR A 64 3.00 4.36 6.43
C TYR A 64 4.15 4.82 7.35
N ASN A 65 3.84 5.61 8.38
CA ASN A 65 4.79 6.19 9.33
C ASN A 65 6.04 6.79 8.66
N GLY A 66 5.82 7.58 7.60
CA GLY A 66 6.89 8.27 6.87
C GLY A 66 7.73 7.39 5.94
N ARG A 67 7.42 6.09 5.80
CA ARG A 67 8.11 5.17 4.89
C ARG A 67 7.22 4.77 3.73
N LEU A 68 7.81 4.62 2.54
CA LEU A 68 7.15 4.02 1.38
C LEU A 68 7.41 2.51 1.35
N TYR A 69 6.34 1.75 1.15
CA TYR A 69 6.37 0.31 0.95
C TYR A 69 5.89 0.00 -0.47
N MET A 70 6.66 -0.80 -1.19
CA MET A 70 6.38 -1.15 -2.59
C MET A 70 5.96 -2.61 -2.69
N LEU A 71 4.78 -2.84 -3.22
CA LEU A 71 4.35 -4.15 -3.67
C LEU A 71 4.71 -4.28 -5.15
N GLU A 72 5.76 -5.03 -5.47
CA GLU A 72 6.27 -5.13 -6.85
C GLU A 72 5.47 -6.10 -7.73
N LYS A 73 4.76 -7.04 -7.12
CA LYS A 73 3.98 -8.09 -7.79
C LYS A 73 2.60 -8.19 -7.16
N ASP A 74 1.63 -8.55 -7.99
CA ASP A 74 0.26 -8.74 -7.53
C ASP A 74 0.21 -9.86 -6.48
N VAL A 75 -0.64 -9.68 -5.47
CA VAL A 75 -0.88 -10.67 -4.40
C VAL A 75 -2.30 -11.18 -4.51
N GLN A 76 -2.46 -12.49 -4.54
CA GLN A 76 -3.76 -13.14 -4.57
C GLN A 76 -4.09 -13.73 -3.20
N LEU A 77 -5.31 -13.46 -2.74
CA LEU A 77 -5.85 -13.95 -1.49
C LEU A 77 -7.14 -14.73 -1.79
N PRO A 78 -7.24 -16.00 -1.35
CA PRO A 78 -8.51 -16.71 -1.44
C PRO A 78 -9.54 -16.02 -0.53
N TYR A 79 -10.77 -15.87 -1.01
CA TYR A 79 -11.87 -15.34 -0.20
C TYR A 79 -13.07 -16.29 -0.24
N VAL A 80 -13.92 -16.20 0.78
CA VAL A 80 -15.12 -17.04 0.92
C VAL A 80 -16.30 -16.18 1.34
N ALA A 81 -17.49 -16.58 0.91
CA ALA A 81 -18.74 -15.93 1.29
C ALA A 81 -19.12 -16.32 2.72
N THR A 82 -18.74 -15.52 3.72
CA THR A 82 -19.06 -15.80 5.13
C THR A 82 -20.32 -15.09 5.63
N GLY A 83 -20.93 -14.25 4.80
CA GLY A 83 -22.06 -13.39 5.20
C GLY A 83 -21.70 -12.30 6.21
N LYS A 84 -20.43 -12.20 6.62
CA LYS A 84 -19.92 -11.18 7.54
C LYS A 84 -19.04 -10.18 6.79
N GLU A 85 -18.84 -9.02 7.41
CA GLU A 85 -17.94 -8.01 6.87
C GLU A 85 -16.49 -8.45 7.06
N THR A 86 -15.76 -8.51 5.96
CA THR A 86 -14.35 -8.90 5.87
C THR A 86 -13.55 -7.71 5.34
N LEU A 87 -12.49 -7.36 6.06
CA LEU A 87 -11.58 -6.29 5.72
C LEU A 87 -10.37 -6.85 4.98
N VAL A 88 -9.89 -6.11 3.98
CA VAL A 88 -8.63 -6.34 3.28
C VAL A 88 -7.61 -5.38 3.87
N LYS A 89 -6.56 -5.91 4.49
CA LYS A 89 -5.62 -5.10 5.28
C LYS A 89 -4.17 -5.35 4.89
N ILE A 90 -3.33 -4.34 5.08
CA ILE A 90 -1.87 -4.46 5.15
C ILE A 90 -1.47 -4.39 6.62
N LYS A 91 -0.71 -5.37 7.12
CA LYS A 91 0.00 -5.32 8.40
C LYS A 91 1.42 -4.82 8.16
N PHE A 92 1.86 -3.83 8.93
CA PHE A 92 3.25 -3.36 8.92
C PHE A 92 4.01 -3.98 10.10
N HIS A 93 5.09 -4.71 9.81
CA HIS A 93 5.90 -5.36 10.85
C HIS A 93 6.99 -4.44 11.38
N ASN A 94 7.46 -4.74 12.59
CA ASN A 94 8.62 -4.06 13.17
C ASN A 94 9.89 -4.34 12.35
N GLU A 95 10.89 -3.47 12.51
CA GLU A 95 12.19 -3.65 11.87
C GLU A 95 12.78 -5.05 12.15
N GLN A 96 13.27 -5.67 11.08
CA GLN A 96 13.92 -6.98 11.11
C GLN A 96 15.38 -6.80 10.70
N PRO A 97 16.33 -6.75 11.65
CA PRO A 97 17.74 -6.72 11.34
C PRO A 97 18.17 -8.00 10.63
N GLN A 98 18.86 -7.85 9.51
CA GLN A 98 19.52 -8.92 8.74
C GLN A 98 21.03 -8.61 8.68
N PRO A 99 21.90 -9.58 8.35
CA PRO A 99 23.35 -9.36 8.36
C PRO A 99 23.83 -8.16 7.53
N ASP A 100 23.20 -7.92 6.38
CA ASP A 100 23.57 -6.87 5.43
C ASP A 100 22.49 -5.78 5.28
N PHE A 101 21.29 -5.97 5.86
CA PHE A 101 20.11 -5.13 5.61
C PHE A 101 19.27 -4.94 6.87
N ILE A 102 18.47 -3.87 6.90
CA ILE A 102 17.35 -3.73 7.83
C ILE A 102 16.09 -3.84 6.98
N ALA A 103 15.27 -4.86 7.23
CA ALA A 103 14.04 -5.09 6.49
C ALA A 103 12.82 -4.56 7.25
N TYR A 104 11.91 -3.93 6.50
CA TYR A 104 10.60 -3.52 6.98
C TYR A 104 9.57 -4.25 6.12
N GLU A 105 9.02 -5.33 6.66
CA GLU A 105 8.14 -6.21 5.89
C GLU A 105 6.67 -5.85 6.13
N THR A 106 5.84 -6.25 5.16
CA THR A 106 4.38 -6.10 5.24
C THR A 106 3.70 -7.40 4.89
N THR A 107 2.54 -7.66 5.47
CA THR A 107 1.69 -8.80 5.10
C THR A 107 0.31 -8.32 4.73
N VAL A 108 -0.18 -8.78 3.58
CA VAL A 108 -1.56 -8.54 3.17
C VAL A 108 -2.43 -9.71 3.62
N PHE A 109 -3.58 -9.43 4.23
CA PHE A 109 -4.46 -10.46 4.76
C PHE A 109 -5.93 -10.04 4.77
N LEU A 110 -6.81 -11.03 4.93
CA LEU A 110 -8.24 -10.84 5.12
C LEU A 110 -8.59 -11.09 6.59
N GLU A 111 -9.46 -10.25 7.16
CA GLU A 111 -9.91 -10.42 8.55
C GLU A 111 -11.39 -10.06 8.71
N GLU A 112 -12.16 -10.92 9.40
CA GLU A 112 -13.56 -10.65 9.71
C GLU A 112 -13.72 -9.61 10.84
N SER A 113 -14.42 -8.52 10.54
CA SER A 113 -15.07 -7.59 11.48
C SER A 113 -14.28 -7.25 12.75
N ARG A 114 -13.02 -6.81 12.59
CA ARG A 114 -12.20 -6.21 13.65
C ARG A 114 -11.74 -4.81 13.27
N SER A 115 -11.65 -3.94 14.28
CA SER A 115 -11.09 -2.60 14.11
C SER A 115 -9.68 -2.64 13.52
N ILE A 116 -9.36 -1.67 12.67
CA ILE A 116 -8.00 -1.43 12.19
C ILE A 116 -7.10 -1.13 13.38
N GLN A 117 -5.97 -1.85 13.47
CA GLN A 117 -4.95 -1.59 14.46
C GLN A 117 -4.03 -0.44 14.00
N ARG A 118 -3.25 0.12 14.93
CA ARG A 118 -2.35 1.24 14.60
C ARG A 118 -1.35 0.92 13.49
N ASP A 119 -0.90 -0.33 13.44
CA ASP A 119 0.04 -0.90 12.47
C ASP A 119 -0.63 -1.58 11.28
N GLU A 120 -1.86 -1.15 10.96
CA GLU A 120 -2.63 -1.68 9.85
C GLU A 120 -3.16 -0.55 8.95
N LEU A 121 -3.25 -0.83 7.65
CA LEU A 121 -3.91 0.03 6.66
C LEU A 121 -5.00 -0.76 5.96
N GLU A 122 -6.18 -0.16 5.79
CA GLU A 122 -7.31 -0.77 5.08
C GLU A 122 -7.26 -0.48 3.58
N LEU A 123 -7.34 -1.53 2.76
CA LEU A 123 -7.41 -1.45 1.30
C LEU A 123 -8.84 -1.60 0.76
N GLY A 124 -9.77 -2.00 1.61
CA GLY A 124 -11.19 -2.12 1.31
C GLY A 124 -11.85 -3.12 2.24
N ARG A 125 -13.17 -3.21 2.15
CA ARG A 125 -13.96 -4.20 2.88
C ARG A 125 -15.09 -4.72 2.01
N PHE A 126 -15.60 -5.89 2.33
CA PHE A 126 -16.74 -6.47 1.63
C PHE A 126 -17.54 -7.36 2.55
N LYS A 127 -18.81 -7.57 2.20
CA LYS A 127 -19.68 -8.56 2.82
C LYS A 127 -20.34 -9.33 1.70
N MET A 128 -20.22 -10.66 1.70
CA MET A 128 -20.62 -11.47 0.56
C MET A 128 -21.65 -12.53 0.99
N LYS A 129 -22.73 -12.65 0.21
CA LYS A 129 -23.73 -13.70 0.40
C LYS A 129 -23.26 -15.00 -0.24
N GLU A 130 -23.61 -16.12 0.38
CA GLU A 130 -23.38 -17.44 -0.22
C GLU A 130 -24.02 -17.51 -1.62
N GLY A 131 -23.26 -18.03 -2.59
CA GLY A 131 -23.70 -18.17 -3.98
C GLY A 131 -23.69 -16.88 -4.81
N ALA A 132 -23.30 -15.73 -4.24
CA ALA A 132 -23.08 -14.51 -5.02
C ALA A 132 -21.65 -14.45 -5.57
N MET A 133 -21.37 -13.49 -6.45
CA MET A 133 -20.01 -13.14 -6.87
C MET A 133 -19.68 -11.74 -6.34
N LEU A 134 -18.48 -11.56 -5.79
CA LEU A 134 -18.00 -10.25 -5.40
C LEU A 134 -17.65 -9.45 -6.65
N ARG A 135 -17.95 -8.15 -6.65
CA ARG A 135 -17.57 -7.22 -7.73
C ARG A 135 -16.85 -6.00 -7.17
N THR A 136 -16.00 -5.40 -8.00
CA THR A 136 -15.26 -4.16 -7.68
C THR A 136 -15.73 -2.96 -8.49
N LYS A 137 -16.61 -3.17 -9.49
CA LYS A 137 -17.13 -2.11 -10.35
C LYS A 137 -18.44 -1.56 -9.79
N HIS A 138 -18.44 -0.26 -9.50
CA HIS A 138 -19.61 0.50 -9.10
C HIS A 138 -20.33 1.07 -10.33
N THR A 139 -21.66 1.02 -10.35
CA THR A 139 -22.47 1.60 -11.43
C THR A 139 -22.83 3.07 -11.20
N ASP A 140 -23.05 3.45 -9.94
CA ASP A 140 -23.41 4.79 -9.52
C ASP A 140 -23.00 5.05 -8.05
N PHE A 141 -23.27 6.25 -7.54
CA PHE A 141 -22.94 6.61 -6.16
C PHE A 141 -23.74 5.82 -5.11
N TYR A 142 -24.98 5.42 -5.41
CA TYR A 142 -25.79 4.61 -4.49
C TYR A 142 -25.20 3.22 -4.31
N ASP A 143 -24.43 2.75 -5.30
CA ASP A 143 -23.77 1.45 -5.26
C ASP A 143 -22.72 1.35 -4.14
N PHE A 144 -22.10 2.46 -3.72
CA PHE A 144 -21.21 2.50 -2.56
C PHE A 144 -21.94 2.31 -1.23
N ALA A 145 -23.25 2.51 -1.19
CA ALA A 145 -24.09 2.23 -0.02
C ALA A 145 -24.60 0.78 0.01
N THR A 146 -24.27 -0.06 -1.00
CA THR A 146 -24.68 -1.46 -1.00
C THR A 146 -23.93 -2.24 0.08
N GLU A 147 -24.70 -2.95 0.91
CA GLU A 147 -24.13 -3.73 2.01
C GLU A 147 -23.44 -5.01 1.52
N TYR A 148 -23.89 -5.60 0.40
CA TYR A 148 -23.45 -6.92 -0.03
C TYR A 148 -22.87 -6.94 -1.44
N ASN A 149 -21.96 -7.89 -1.65
CA ASN A 149 -21.42 -8.36 -2.93
C ASN A 149 -20.63 -7.32 -3.72
N THR A 150 -20.36 -6.15 -3.15
CA THR A 150 -19.51 -5.12 -3.73
C THR A 150 -18.37 -4.82 -2.76
N VAL A 151 -17.14 -4.66 -3.27
CA VAL A 151 -16.04 -4.12 -2.45
C VAL A 151 -16.33 -2.65 -2.15
N ASN A 152 -16.22 -2.27 -0.89
CA ASN A 152 -16.42 -0.92 -0.41
C ASN A 152 -15.06 -0.28 -0.08
N TYR A 153 -14.85 0.92 -0.64
CA TYR A 153 -13.61 1.68 -0.52
C TYR A 153 -13.74 2.97 0.31
N ILE A 154 -14.90 3.22 0.94
CA ILE A 154 -15.18 4.47 1.68
C ILE A 154 -14.18 4.71 2.81
N HIS A 155 -13.64 3.64 3.38
CA HIS A 155 -12.67 3.69 4.47
C HIS A 155 -11.22 3.53 4.02
N CYS A 156 -10.97 3.46 2.71
CA CYS A 156 -9.63 3.40 2.16
C CYS A 156 -9.00 4.78 2.18
N GLU A 157 -7.88 4.89 2.88
CA GLU A 157 -7.11 6.12 2.91
C GLU A 157 -6.12 6.16 1.76
N PHE A 158 -6.27 7.16 0.89
CA PHE A 158 -5.23 7.53 -0.06
C PHE A 158 -4.36 8.61 0.58
N ALA A 159 -3.05 8.50 0.39
CA ALA A 159 -2.12 9.46 0.94
C ALA A 159 -2.31 10.82 0.25
N GLY A 160 -2.66 11.84 1.04
CA GLY A 160 -2.83 13.21 0.58
C GLY A 160 -1.89 14.17 1.32
N MET A 161 -1.77 15.40 0.82
CA MET A 161 -0.99 16.42 1.51
C MET A 161 -1.67 16.80 2.83
N GLU A 162 -0.92 16.71 3.92
CA GLU A 162 -1.28 16.86 5.34
C GLU A 162 -2.28 15.82 5.86
N THR A 163 -3.33 15.52 5.10
CA THR A 163 -4.42 14.60 5.47
C THR A 163 -4.69 13.58 4.37
N SER A 164 -5.21 12.41 4.76
CA SER A 164 -5.65 11.39 3.82
C SER A 164 -6.83 11.88 2.97
N THR A 165 -6.93 11.32 1.77
CA THR A 165 -8.03 11.55 0.82
C THR A 165 -8.83 10.27 0.60
N LEU A 166 -9.97 10.40 -0.07
CA LEU A 166 -10.81 9.28 -0.46
C LEU A 166 -10.23 8.50 -1.64
N HIS A 167 -10.76 7.29 -1.84
CA HIS A 167 -10.49 6.50 -3.02
C HIS A 167 -10.84 7.27 -4.31
N PRO A 168 -10.01 7.27 -5.38
CA PRO A 168 -10.27 7.98 -6.64
C PRO A 168 -11.54 7.59 -7.43
N LEU A 169 -12.32 6.62 -6.93
CA LEU A 169 -13.58 6.20 -7.54
C LEU A 169 -14.78 6.91 -6.89
N LEU A 170 -14.57 7.58 -5.75
CA LEU A 170 -15.53 8.40 -5.02
C LEU A 170 -15.39 9.87 -5.45
#